data_AF-A0ABD6A0V5-F1
#
_entry.id   AF-A0ABD6A0V5-F1
#
_cell.length_a   1.000
_cell.length_b   1.000
_cell.length_c   1.000
_cell.angle_alpha   90.00
_cell.angle_beta   90.00
_cell.angle_gamma   90.00
#
_symmetry.space_group_name_H-M   'P 1'
#
loop_
_entity.id
_entity.type
_entity.pdbx_description
1 polymer ?
#
loop_
_entity_poly.entity_id
_entity_poly.type
_entity_poly.pdbx_seq_one_letter_code
_entity_poly.pdbx_strand_id
1 'polypeptide(L)'
;MPREFEWQDETLGSEEFYREDLEDLLQEGAWKEGFNEWAEYTNLGEEQVRIVNDLGLFQALDFYWDPTEDRLRFDAPSMPDDWRERDATESLDSGTVSMIDAALEDLGRAVQEVLEDYLERDDEASSYGWGEETYGKRGE
;
A
#
# COMPACT_ATOMS: atom_id res chain seq x y z
N MET A 1 -31.54 -24.18 -20.33
CA MET A 1 -31.28 -22.75 -20.08
C MET A 1 -29.82 -22.62 -19.69
N PRO A 2 -29.03 -21.70 -20.29
CA PRO A 2 -27.69 -21.43 -19.78
C PRO A 2 -27.82 -20.75 -18.41
N ARG A 3 -26.86 -21.01 -17.53
CA ARG A 3 -26.80 -20.39 -16.19
C ARG A 3 -26.49 -18.91 -16.38
N GLU A 4 -27.39 -18.05 -15.93
CA GLU A 4 -27.16 -16.62 -15.80
C GLU A 4 -26.11 -16.45 -14.70
N PHE A 5 -24.96 -15.87 -15.03
CA PHE A 5 -23.99 -15.44 -14.03
C PHE A 5 -24.60 -14.22 -13.33
N GLU A 6 -25.11 -14.42 -12.13
CA GLU A 6 -25.49 -13.35 -11.21
C GLU A 6 -24.17 -12.70 -10.75
N TRP A 7 -23.78 -11.61 -11.41
CA TRP A 7 -22.75 -10.72 -10.87
C TRP A 7 -23.32 -10.13 -9.58
N GLN A 8 -22.77 -10.52 -8.44
CA GLN A 8 -23.03 -9.87 -7.15
C GLN A 8 -22.50 -8.44 -7.28
N ASP A 9 -23.41 -7.51 -7.50
CA ASP A 9 -23.19 -6.06 -7.66
C ASP A 9 -22.69 -5.39 -6.36
N GLU A 10 -22.64 -6.14 -5.25
CA GLU A 10 -22.30 -5.64 -3.91
C GLU A 10 -20.79 -5.51 -3.64
N THR A 11 -19.90 -6.04 -4.48
CA THR A 11 -18.43 -5.95 -4.25
C THR A 11 -17.74 -4.85 -5.06
N LEU A 12 -18.26 -4.52 -6.24
CA LEU A 12 -17.63 -3.54 -7.14
C LEU A 12 -17.62 -2.12 -6.56
N GLY A 13 -18.62 -1.77 -5.73
CA GLY A 13 -18.62 -0.49 -5.00
C GLY A 13 -17.74 -0.50 -3.75
N SER A 14 -17.46 -1.67 -3.18
CA SER A 14 -16.59 -1.81 -2.00
C SER A 14 -15.12 -1.66 -2.39
N GLU A 15 -14.71 -2.16 -3.56
CA GLU A 15 -13.33 -2.02 -4.05
C GLU A 15 -12.92 -0.56 -4.30
N GLU A 16 -13.80 0.26 -4.89
CA GLU A 16 -13.53 1.71 -5.04
C GLU A 16 -13.47 2.41 -3.67
N PHE A 17 -14.35 2.04 -2.74
CA PHE A 17 -14.34 2.54 -1.37
C PHE A 17 -13.03 2.18 -0.63
N TYR A 18 -12.58 0.92 -0.71
CA TYR A 18 -11.31 0.50 -0.11
C TYR A 18 -10.10 1.21 -0.73
N ARG A 19 -10.13 1.52 -2.03
CA ARG A 19 -9.01 2.23 -2.65
C ARG A 19 -8.90 3.67 -2.12
N GLU A 20 -10.00 4.40 -2.07
CA GLU A 20 -9.99 5.78 -1.55
C GLU A 20 -9.54 5.83 -0.08
N ASP A 21 -10.05 4.94 0.78
CA ASP A 21 -9.63 4.83 2.19
C ASP A 21 -8.14 4.50 2.33
N LEU A 22 -7.62 3.54 1.55
CA LEU A 22 -6.19 3.21 1.58
C LEU A 22 -5.32 4.39 1.13
N GLU A 23 -5.75 5.15 0.12
CA GLU A 23 -5.04 6.34 -0.35
C GLU A 23 -5.01 7.44 0.73
N ASP A 24 -6.11 7.65 1.46
CA ASP A 24 -6.15 8.59 2.58
C ASP A 24 -5.20 8.16 3.71
N LEU A 25 -5.22 6.90 4.15
CA LEU A 25 -4.32 6.40 5.21
C LEU A 25 -2.84 6.50 4.81
N LEU A 26 -2.53 6.21 3.54
CA LEU A 26 -1.18 6.40 2.98
C LEU A 26 -0.74 7.87 3.06
N GLN A 27 -1.63 8.81 2.74
CA GLN A 27 -1.38 10.27 2.82
C GLN A 27 -1.28 10.76 4.27
N GLU A 28 -2.06 10.20 5.19
CA GLU A 28 -2.10 10.60 6.60
C GLU A 28 -0.81 10.30 7.35
N GLY A 29 -0.12 9.22 6.99
CA GLY A 29 1.17 8.92 7.59
C GLY A 29 1.75 7.55 7.29
N ALA A 30 0.92 6.57 6.89
CA ALA A 30 1.37 5.18 6.78
C ALA A 30 2.55 5.01 5.82
N TRP A 31 2.51 5.69 4.67
CA TRP A 31 3.63 5.71 3.72
C TRP A 31 4.91 6.22 4.38
N LYS A 32 4.84 7.37 5.04
CA LYS A 32 6.00 8.05 5.62
C LYS A 32 6.59 7.23 6.77
N GLU A 33 5.76 6.64 7.61
CA GLU A 33 6.21 5.81 8.72
C GLU A 33 6.89 4.53 8.22
N GLY A 34 6.25 3.77 7.33
CA GLY A 34 6.83 2.56 6.74
C GLY A 34 8.12 2.86 5.96
N PHE A 35 8.15 3.95 5.19
CA PHE A 35 9.36 4.38 4.48
C PHE A 35 10.51 4.74 5.43
N ASN A 36 10.22 5.48 6.51
CA ASN A 36 11.25 5.83 7.49
C ASN A 36 11.78 4.59 8.22
N GLU A 37 10.91 3.66 8.58
CA GLU A 37 11.34 2.41 9.20
C GLU A 37 12.24 1.60 8.27
N TRP A 38 11.81 1.40 7.03
CA TRP A 38 12.62 0.75 6.00
C TRP A 38 13.96 1.42 5.75
N ALA A 39 13.99 2.75 5.75
CA ALA A 39 15.21 3.52 5.52
C ALA A 39 16.29 3.28 6.59
N GLU A 40 15.91 2.87 7.81
CA GLU A 40 16.86 2.57 8.90
C GLU A 40 17.62 1.26 8.69
N TYR A 41 17.08 0.31 7.92
CA TYR A 41 17.67 -1.02 7.72
C TYR A 41 17.95 -1.39 6.26
N THR A 42 17.52 -0.57 5.31
CA THR A 42 17.77 -0.82 3.89
C THR A 42 19.27 -0.83 3.57
N ASN A 43 19.64 -1.69 2.62
CA ASN A 43 21.00 -1.77 2.12
C ASN A 43 21.22 -0.89 0.86
N LEU A 44 20.23 -0.07 0.49
CA LEU A 44 20.36 0.88 -0.61
C LEU A 44 21.18 2.09 -0.18
N GLY A 45 22.23 2.39 -0.96
CA GLY A 45 22.99 3.63 -0.83
C GLY A 45 22.30 4.81 -1.50
N GLU A 46 22.84 6.02 -1.28
CA GLU A 46 22.29 7.26 -1.84
C GLU A 46 22.14 7.22 -3.37
N GLU A 47 23.07 6.57 -4.07
CA GLU A 47 23.03 6.45 -5.52
C GLU A 47 21.87 5.57 -5.97
N GLN A 48 21.69 4.40 -5.34
CA GLN A 48 20.59 3.49 -5.66
C GLN A 48 19.24 4.15 -5.36
N VAL A 49 19.12 4.85 -4.23
CA VAL A 49 17.89 5.61 -3.90
C VAL A 49 17.57 6.66 -4.95
N ARG A 50 18.58 7.39 -5.46
CA ARG A 50 18.36 8.37 -6.54
C ARG A 50 17.87 7.71 -7.82
N ILE A 51 18.44 6.56 -8.20
CA ILE A 51 18.02 5.79 -9.37
C ILE A 51 16.57 5.34 -9.21
N VAL A 52 16.24 4.71 -8.08
CA VAL A 52 14.88 4.24 -7.77
C VAL A 52 13.87 5.40 -7.84
N ASN A 53 14.22 6.56 -7.31
CA ASN A 53 13.39 7.76 -7.38
C ASN A 53 13.28 8.34 -8.81
N ASP A 54 14.38 8.43 -9.57
CA ASP A 54 14.38 8.95 -10.94
C ASP A 54 13.54 8.07 -11.89
N LEU A 55 13.58 6.76 -11.67
CA LEU A 55 12.75 5.79 -12.36
C LEU A 55 11.28 5.77 -11.89
N GLY A 56 10.94 6.52 -10.83
CA GLY A 56 9.59 6.58 -10.29
C GLY A 56 9.13 5.31 -9.59
N LEU A 57 10.06 4.44 -9.17
CA LEU A 57 9.73 3.12 -8.63
C LEU A 57 9.12 3.21 -7.21
N PHE A 58 9.46 4.25 -6.43
CA PHE A 58 8.75 4.47 -5.17
C PHE A 58 7.26 4.77 -5.39
N GLN A 59 6.95 5.56 -6.41
CA GLN A 59 5.59 5.96 -6.76
C GLN A 59 4.79 4.86 -7.46
N ALA A 60 5.48 3.85 -8.01
CA ALA A 60 4.86 2.71 -8.67
C ALA A 60 4.52 1.55 -7.71
N LEU A 61 4.83 1.69 -6.41
CA LEU A 61 4.40 0.78 -5.35
C LEU A 61 2.88 0.97 -5.14
N ASP A 62 2.11 -0.07 -5.43
CA ASP A 62 0.64 -0.04 -5.33
C ASP A 62 0.16 -0.89 -4.15
N PHE A 63 -0.83 -0.39 -3.43
CA PHE A 63 -1.49 -1.09 -2.32
C PHE A 63 -2.97 -1.22 -2.65
N TYR A 64 -3.53 -2.40 -2.39
CA TYR A 64 -4.92 -2.66 -2.70
C TYR A 64 -5.51 -3.71 -1.76
N TRP A 65 -6.83 -3.64 -1.57
CA TRP A 65 -7.57 -4.68 -0.89
C TRP A 65 -7.85 -5.84 -1.85
N ASP A 66 -7.46 -7.06 -1.48
CA ASP A 66 -7.81 -8.26 -2.24
C ASP A 66 -9.17 -8.80 -1.74
N PRO A 67 -10.25 -8.72 -2.55
CA PRO A 67 -11.59 -9.16 -2.12
C PRO A 67 -11.72 -10.69 -2.08
N THR A 68 -10.77 -11.43 -2.64
CA THR A 68 -10.78 -12.91 -2.63
C THR A 68 -10.14 -13.43 -1.34
N GLU A 69 -9.04 -12.82 -0.92
CA GLU A 69 -8.30 -13.19 0.29
C GLU A 69 -8.70 -12.37 1.53
N ASP A 70 -9.57 -11.36 1.33
CA ASP A 70 -10.09 -10.45 2.35
C ASP A 70 -8.95 -9.83 3.18
N ARG A 71 -7.96 -9.24 2.48
CA ARG A 71 -6.76 -8.69 3.10
C ARG A 71 -6.08 -7.63 2.25
N LEU A 72 -5.29 -6.79 2.90
CA LEU A 72 -4.38 -5.86 2.23
C LEU A 72 -3.27 -6.62 1.49
N ARG A 73 -2.98 -6.17 0.27
CA ARG A 73 -1.90 -6.65 -0.58
C ARG A 73 -1.16 -5.46 -1.18
N PHE A 74 0.03 -5.72 -1.70
CA PHE A 74 0.78 -4.75 -2.49
C PHE A 74 1.39 -5.41 -3.73
N ASP A 75 1.65 -4.60 -4.74
CA ASP A 75 2.48 -4.94 -5.90
C ASP A 75 3.72 -4.05 -5.89
N ALA A 76 4.89 -4.65 -5.66
CA ALA A 76 6.14 -3.91 -5.80
C ALA A 76 6.61 -3.86 -7.26
N PRO A 77 7.04 -2.68 -7.72
CA PRO A 77 7.59 -2.57 -9.04
C PRO A 77 8.97 -3.20 -9.07
N SER A 78 9.32 -3.78 -10.22
CA SER A 78 10.67 -4.28 -10.48
C SER A 78 11.42 -3.32 -11.40
N MET A 79 12.74 -3.43 -11.40
CA MET A 79 13.59 -2.73 -12.36
C MET A 79 13.16 -3.08 -13.81
N PRO A 80 12.99 -2.06 -14.68
CA PRO A 80 12.54 -2.28 -16.05
C PRO A 80 13.58 -3.09 -16.85
N ASP A 81 13.15 -4.03 -17.70
CA ASP A 81 14.04 -4.93 -18.47
C ASP A 81 15.12 -4.19 -19.29
N ASP A 82 14.79 -3.00 -19.77
CA ASP A 82 15.63 -2.11 -20.59
C ASP A 82 16.63 -1.27 -19.76
N TRP A 83 16.79 -1.56 -18.47
CA TRP A 83 17.64 -0.75 -17.57
C TRP A 83 19.09 -0.63 -18.04
N ARG A 84 19.61 -1.59 -18.83
CA ARG A 84 20.99 -1.49 -19.35
C ARG A 84 21.16 -0.45 -20.46
N GLU A 85 20.07 -0.03 -21.07
CA GLU A 85 20.08 0.88 -22.21
C GLU A 85 19.91 2.35 -21.78
N ARG A 86 19.76 2.60 -20.46
CA ARG A 86 19.58 3.94 -19.88
C ARG A 86 20.87 4.48 -19.27
N ASP A 87 21.19 5.74 -19.54
CA ASP A 87 22.34 6.45 -18.96
C ASP A 87 22.29 6.50 -17.41
N ALA A 88 21.10 6.59 -16.82
CA ALA A 88 20.93 6.70 -15.35
C ALA A 88 21.39 5.44 -14.58
N THR A 89 21.56 4.32 -15.27
CA THR A 89 21.77 2.99 -14.69
C THR A 89 23.04 2.31 -15.21
N GLU A 90 23.94 3.07 -15.85
CA GLU A 90 25.23 2.55 -16.35
C GLU A 90 26.11 1.91 -15.26
N SER A 91 25.96 2.36 -14.01
CA SER A 91 26.71 1.82 -12.86
C SER A 91 26.10 0.55 -12.27
N LEU A 92 24.91 0.14 -12.72
CA LEU A 92 24.24 -1.03 -12.17
C LEU A 92 24.78 -2.32 -12.78
N ASP A 93 24.85 -3.34 -11.94
CA ASP A 93 25.00 -4.72 -12.37
C ASP A 93 23.80 -5.55 -11.91
N SER A 94 23.70 -6.79 -12.41
CA SER A 94 22.55 -7.65 -12.11
C SER A 94 22.41 -7.94 -10.60
N GLY A 95 23.51 -7.91 -9.86
CA GLY A 95 23.48 -8.04 -8.40
C GLY A 95 22.84 -6.84 -7.73
N THR A 96 23.20 -5.62 -8.17
CA THR A 96 22.55 -4.39 -7.68
C THR A 96 21.07 -4.33 -8.05
N VAL A 97 20.69 -4.76 -9.26
CA VAL A 97 19.28 -4.80 -9.68
C VAL A 97 18.45 -5.70 -8.77
N SER A 98 18.90 -6.94 -8.52
CA SER A 98 18.18 -7.82 -7.60
C SER A 98 18.15 -7.31 -6.17
N MET A 99 19.17 -6.56 -5.73
CA MET A 99 19.16 -5.88 -4.43
C MET A 99 18.09 -4.78 -4.39
N ILE A 100 17.96 -3.99 -5.46
CA ILE A 100 16.92 -2.96 -5.57
C ILE A 100 15.53 -3.57 -5.54
N ASP A 101 15.28 -4.61 -6.33
CA ASP A 101 13.99 -5.30 -6.36
C ASP A 101 13.62 -5.85 -4.97
N ALA A 102 14.58 -6.51 -4.30
CA ALA A 102 14.37 -7.00 -2.93
C ALA A 102 14.11 -5.87 -1.93
N ALA A 103 14.80 -4.73 -2.07
CA ALA A 103 14.59 -3.59 -1.20
C ALA A 103 13.22 -2.92 -1.42
N LEU A 104 12.69 -2.91 -2.64
CA LEU A 104 11.34 -2.43 -2.96
C LEU A 104 10.26 -3.36 -2.39
N GLU A 105 10.46 -4.67 -2.47
CA GLU A 105 9.60 -5.66 -1.82
C GLU A 105 9.57 -5.49 -0.29
N ASP A 106 10.73 -5.24 0.32
CA ASP A 106 10.83 -4.99 1.76
C ASP A 106 10.19 -3.65 2.16
N LEU A 107 10.29 -2.60 1.32
CA LEU A 107 9.57 -1.34 1.53
C LEU A 107 8.06 -1.55 1.45
N GLY A 108 7.59 -2.29 0.45
CA GLY A 108 6.17 -2.67 0.32
C GLY A 108 5.64 -3.34 1.57
N ARG A 109 6.40 -4.32 2.10
CA ARG A 109 6.04 -4.99 3.35
C ARG A 109 5.99 -4.03 4.54
N ALA A 110 7.00 -3.17 4.71
CA ALA A 110 7.04 -2.24 5.83
C ALA A 110 5.84 -1.26 5.81
N VAL A 111 5.50 -0.72 4.64
CA VAL A 111 4.32 0.16 4.50
C VAL A 111 3.02 -0.62 4.67
N GLN A 112 2.94 -1.87 4.17
CA GLN A 112 1.78 -2.74 4.39
C GLN A 112 1.54 -2.97 5.89
N GLU A 113 2.57 -3.32 6.65
CA GLU A 113 2.47 -3.57 8.10
C GLU A 113 1.98 -2.32 8.85
N VAL A 114 2.44 -1.13 8.46
CA VAL A 114 1.95 0.14 9.04
C VAL A 114 0.50 0.40 8.62
N LEU A 115 0.14 0.18 7.36
CA LEU A 115 -1.24 0.35 6.88
C LEU A 115 -2.22 -0.57 7.62
N GLU A 116 -1.83 -1.82 7.87
CA GLU A 116 -2.65 -2.76 8.66
C GLU A 116 -2.91 -2.21 10.08
N ASP A 117 -1.90 -1.65 10.76
CA ASP A 117 -2.06 -1.03 12.08
C ASP A 117 -2.96 0.23 12.04
N TYR A 118 -2.92 1.01 10.95
CA TYR A 118 -3.84 2.13 10.74
C TYR A 118 -5.29 1.66 10.54
N LEU A 119 -5.51 0.63 9.71
CA LEU A 119 -6.82 0.04 9.46
C LEU A 119 -7.43 -0.55 10.74
N GLU A 120 -6.63 -1.26 11.54
CA GLU A 120 -7.07 -1.79 12.84
C GLU A 120 -7.52 -0.67 13.78
N ARG A 121 -6.80 0.45 13.84
CA ARG A 121 -7.17 1.60 14.67
C ARG A 121 -8.43 2.31 14.19
N ASP A 122 -8.62 2.43 12.88
CA ASP A 122 -9.82 3.08 12.33
C ASP A 122 -11.08 2.20 12.56
N ASP A 123 -10.95 0.88 12.41
CA ASP A 123 -12.01 -0.09 12.75
C ASP A 123 -12.37 -0.01 14.25
N GLU A 124 -11.38 0.05 15.14
CA GLU A 124 -11.63 0.27 16.56
C GLU A 124 -12.33 1.62 16.83
N ALA A 125 -11.87 2.71 16.21
CA ALA A 125 -12.45 4.04 16.38
C ALA A 125 -13.91 4.12 15.90
N SER A 126 -14.23 3.45 14.78
CA SER A 126 -15.59 3.35 14.26
C SER A 126 -16.50 2.48 15.15
N SER A 127 -15.96 1.41 15.74
CA SER A 127 -16.64 0.53 16.69
C SER A 127 -16.99 1.25 18.01
N TYR A 128 -16.13 2.16 18.48
CA TYR A 128 -16.37 2.97 19.69
C TYR A 128 -17.30 4.18 19.49
N GLY A 129 -17.78 4.44 18.26
CA GLY A 129 -18.63 5.59 17.91
C GLY A 129 -20.14 5.45 18.18
N TRP A 130 -20.63 4.25 18.51
CA TRP A 130 -22.07 4.00 18.70
C TRP A 130 -22.40 3.19 19.95
N GLY A 131 -22.13 3.77 21.12
CA GLY A 131 -22.66 3.33 22.41
C GLY A 131 -23.59 4.37 23.03
N GLU A 132 -24.86 4.39 22.61
CA GLU A 132 -26.01 5.00 23.30
C GLU A 132 -25.84 6.40 23.95
N GLU A 133 -26.08 7.47 23.19
CA GLU A 133 -26.73 8.66 23.76
C GLU A 133 -28.25 8.56 23.61
N THR A 134 -28.88 7.73 24.44
CA THR A 134 -30.33 7.84 24.69
C THR A 134 -30.60 8.95 25.71
N TYR A 135 -30.27 10.21 25.36
CA TYR A 135 -30.82 11.37 26.06
C TYR A 135 -32.29 11.56 25.65
N GLY A 136 -33.13 10.65 26.13
CA GLY A 136 -34.57 10.83 26.16
C GLY A 136 -34.95 11.91 27.17
N LYS A 137 -34.87 13.18 26.77
CA LYS A 137 -35.76 14.19 27.35
C LYS A 137 -37.19 13.74 27.10
N ARG A 138 -37.90 13.35 28.16
CA ARG A 138 -39.34 13.49 28.22
C ARG A 138 -39.69 14.20 29.53
N GLY A 139 -39.96 15.50 29.40
CA GLY A 139 -40.79 16.17 30.38
C GLY A 139 -42.18 15.54 30.36
N GLU A 140 -42.76 15.31 31.52
CA GLU A 140 -43.80 16.14 32.15
C GLU A 140 -44.02 15.64 33.58
#